data_AF-A0A2T0L5Y2-F1
#
_entry.id   AF-A0A2T0L5Y2-F1
#
_cell.length_a   1.000
_cell.length_b   1.000
_cell.length_c   1.000
_cell.angle_alpha   90.00
_cell.angle_beta   90.00
_cell.angle_gamma   90.00
#
_symmetry.space_group_name_H-M   'P 1'
#
loop_
_entity.id
_entity.type
_entity.pdbx_description
1 polymer ?
#
loop_
_entity_poly.entity_id
_entity_poly.type
_entity_poly.pdbx_seq_one_letter_code
_entity_poly.pdbx_strand_id
1 'polypeptide(L)'
;MSKDKDRAIVVKRSAPKKAGHHGGAWKLAYADFMTAMMAFFLLMWLLSSASTVQLRGIADYFNQPLKITLWGGDRSAEDSSILKGGGRDISTDAQGVTRSSEGSSNRAEHSAAHGSEDSMKQLQGELERREQVRLHDLQVKLMAAIEANPVLRQFKQQIRIDSTLTGLRIEIVDSQKRPMFATAKDQVEPYMRDILREIGHTLNDVPNRIIVQGHTDAAQYAGGEKGYSNWELSADRANASRRELIGGGMDEAKVMRVLGLASTQNLNKADPMDPENRRISIIVLNRKSEEALNHDDSTTTTLSDDAAGSKPLLQKLAQPVTVAPKLPAAVPSAQ
;
A
#
# COMPACT_ATOMS: atom_id res chain seq x y z
N MET A 1 -73.02 -4.05 46.58
CA MET A 1 -72.97 -5.07 47.65
C MET A 1 -72.61 -6.40 46.97
N SER A 2 -71.36 -6.86 47.05
CA SER A 2 -70.88 -7.93 47.97
C SER A 2 -71.82 -9.15 47.97
N LYS A 3 -71.39 -10.40 47.76
CA LYS A 3 -70.12 -11.07 48.10
C LYS A 3 -70.21 -12.51 47.55
N ASP A 4 -69.04 -13.13 47.32
CA ASP A 4 -68.64 -14.53 47.60
C ASP A 4 -69.67 -15.66 47.39
N LYS A 5 -69.37 -16.85 46.85
CA LYS A 5 -68.13 -17.59 46.59
C LYS A 5 -68.64 -18.90 45.97
N ASP A 6 -67.95 -19.46 44.99
CA ASP A 6 -67.72 -20.91 44.98
C ASP A 6 -66.46 -21.20 44.18
N ARG A 7 -65.46 -21.73 44.90
CA ARG A 7 -64.09 -21.92 44.41
C ARG A 7 -64.04 -23.20 43.59
N ALA A 8 -63.72 -23.10 42.30
CA ALA A 8 -63.46 -24.25 41.46
C ALA A 8 -62.15 -24.95 41.88
N ILE A 9 -62.25 -26.23 42.25
CA ILE A 9 -61.11 -27.09 42.56
C ILE A 9 -60.46 -27.51 41.23
N VAL A 10 -59.26 -27.01 40.95
CA VAL A 10 -58.48 -27.39 39.76
C VAL A 10 -57.60 -28.60 40.10
N VAL A 11 -57.99 -29.78 39.61
CA VAL A 11 -57.16 -30.98 39.66
C VAL A 11 -56.17 -30.95 38.50
N LYS A 12 -54.93 -30.50 38.76
CA LYS A 12 -53.82 -30.61 37.79
C LYS A 12 -53.31 -32.05 37.78
N ARG A 13 -53.79 -32.86 36.84
CA ARG A 13 -53.19 -34.17 36.54
C ARG A 13 -51.93 -33.92 35.71
N SER A 14 -50.75 -34.02 36.32
CA SER A 14 -49.50 -34.06 35.57
C SER A 14 -49.37 -35.42 34.89
N ALA A 15 -49.29 -35.45 33.56
CA ALA A 15 -48.89 -36.65 32.84
C ALA A 15 -47.49 -37.09 33.32
N PRO A 16 -47.25 -38.41 33.51
CA PRO A 16 -45.89 -38.87 33.78
C PRO A 16 -45.00 -38.48 32.61
N LYS A 17 -43.86 -37.82 32.88
CA LYS A 17 -42.81 -37.63 31.87
C LYS A 17 -42.49 -39.02 31.32
N LYS A 18 -42.77 -39.28 30.04
CA LYS A 18 -42.19 -40.41 29.34
C LYS A 18 -40.69 -40.30 29.55
N ALA A 19 -40.09 -41.33 30.15
CA ALA A 19 -38.64 -41.44 30.25
C ALA A 19 -38.08 -41.20 28.86
N GLY A 20 -37.33 -40.10 28.67
CA GLY A 20 -36.63 -39.85 27.44
C GLY A 20 -35.73 -41.06 27.17
N HIS A 21 -35.68 -41.50 25.91
CA HIS A 21 -34.75 -42.53 25.47
C HIS A 21 -33.31 -42.01 25.61
N HIS A 22 -32.76 -41.99 26.82
CA HIS A 22 -31.43 -41.47 27.14
C HIS A 22 -30.29 -42.44 26.79
N GLY A 23 -30.58 -43.55 26.09
CA GLY A 23 -29.58 -44.55 25.69
C GLY A 23 -28.98 -44.36 24.28
N GLY A 24 -29.46 -43.39 23.49
CA GLY A 24 -29.05 -43.18 22.09
C GLY A 24 -28.09 -42.00 21.86
N ALA A 25 -28.03 -41.03 22.77
CA ALA A 25 -27.26 -39.80 22.57
C ALA A 25 -25.74 -40.06 22.51
N TRP A 26 -25.22 -40.97 23.34
CA TRP A 26 -23.80 -41.34 23.32
C TRP A 26 -23.40 -42.09 22.04
N LYS A 27 -24.33 -42.87 21.46
CA LYS A 27 -24.12 -43.55 20.17
C LYS A 27 -24.07 -42.57 19.01
N LEU A 28 -24.85 -41.48 19.09
CA LEU A 28 -24.82 -40.42 18.08
C LEU A 28 -23.49 -39.64 18.15
N ALA A 29 -23.01 -39.32 19.35
CA ALA A 29 -21.69 -38.69 19.53
C ALA A 29 -20.53 -39.61 19.10
N TYR A 30 -20.65 -40.92 19.36
CA TYR A 30 -19.66 -41.90 18.90
C TYR A 30 -19.69 -42.08 17.38
N ALA A 31 -20.88 -42.12 16.77
CA ALA A 31 -21.03 -42.20 15.32
C ALA A 31 -20.46 -40.95 14.63
N ASP A 32 -20.73 -39.76 15.17
CA ASP A 32 -20.20 -38.49 14.68
C ASP A 32 -18.67 -38.44 14.76
N PHE A 33 -18.10 -38.92 15.87
CA PHE A 33 -16.65 -39.05 16.02
C PHE A 33 -16.03 -40.02 15.00
N MET A 34 -16.66 -41.17 14.76
CA MET A 34 -16.20 -42.14 13.77
C MET A 34 -16.30 -41.59 12.34
N THR A 35 -17.34 -40.83 12.01
CA THR A 35 -17.46 -40.17 10.70
C THR A 35 -16.46 -39.03 10.53
N ALA A 36 -16.16 -38.27 11.59
CA ALA A 36 -15.13 -37.24 11.56
C ALA A 36 -13.74 -37.85 11.33
N MET A 37 -13.42 -38.96 12.00
CA MET A 37 -12.15 -39.68 11.77
C MET A 37 -12.07 -40.31 10.38
N MET A 38 -13.19 -40.86 9.87
CA MET A 38 -13.26 -41.37 8.50
C MET A 38 -13.03 -40.25 7.48
N ALA A 39 -13.69 -39.10 7.65
CA ALA A 39 -13.52 -37.95 6.76
C ALA A 39 -12.09 -37.38 6.82
N PHE A 40 -11.50 -37.30 8.01
CA PHE A 40 -10.11 -36.90 8.18
C PHE A 40 -9.14 -37.89 7.52
N PHE A 41 -9.39 -39.19 7.65
CA PHE A 41 -8.57 -40.22 7.02
C PHE A 41 -8.70 -40.19 5.50
N LEU A 42 -9.92 -40.05 4.95
CA LEU A 42 -10.14 -39.89 3.51
C LEU A 42 -9.47 -38.62 2.98
N LEU A 43 -9.50 -37.52 3.73
CA LEU A 43 -8.78 -36.30 3.40
C LEU A 43 -7.27 -36.56 3.36
N MET A 44 -6.68 -37.11 4.42
CA MET A 44 -5.24 -37.41 4.45
C MET A 44 -4.83 -38.44 3.39
N TRP A 45 -5.69 -39.40 3.06
CA TRP A 45 -5.48 -40.36 1.99
C TRP A 45 -5.50 -39.70 0.60
N LEU A 46 -6.40 -38.75 0.38
CA LEU A 46 -6.43 -37.93 -0.82
C LEU A 46 -5.17 -37.04 -0.92
N LEU A 47 -4.72 -36.43 0.19
CA LEU A 47 -3.48 -35.66 0.20
C LEU A 47 -2.24 -36.53 -0.06
N SER A 48 -2.23 -37.79 0.39
CA SER A 48 -1.12 -38.72 0.17
C SER A 48 -1.04 -39.24 -1.28
N SER A 49 -2.18 -39.38 -1.96
CA SER A 49 -2.23 -39.76 -3.37
C SER A 49 -2.11 -38.57 -4.34
N ALA A 50 -2.29 -37.35 -3.85
CA ALA A 50 -2.10 -36.13 -4.62
C ALA A 50 -0.61 -35.79 -4.76
N SER A 51 -0.21 -35.38 -5.96
CA SER A 51 1.14 -34.88 -6.18
C SER A 51 1.37 -33.55 -5.44
N THR A 52 2.61 -33.28 -5.02
CA THR A 52 2.99 -32.02 -4.36
C THR A 52 2.64 -30.78 -5.19
N VAL A 53 2.55 -30.93 -6.52
CA VAL A 53 2.13 -29.88 -7.47
C VAL A 53 0.62 -29.58 -7.35
N GLN A 54 -0.22 -30.60 -7.20
CA GLN A 54 -1.67 -30.43 -7.04
C GLN A 54 -2.03 -29.78 -5.69
N LEU A 55 -1.32 -30.16 -4.63
CA LEU A 55 -1.48 -29.57 -3.29
C LEU A 55 -1.14 -28.06 -3.27
N ARG A 56 -0.08 -27.66 -3.97
CA ARG A 56 0.28 -26.23 -4.13
C ARG A 56 -0.78 -25.46 -4.90
N GLY A 57 -1.31 -26.02 -6.00
CA GLY A 57 -2.36 -25.38 -6.79
C GLY A 57 -3.64 -25.11 -6.00
N ILE A 58 -4.04 -26.03 -5.12
CA ILE A 58 -5.20 -25.82 -4.23
C ILE A 58 -4.87 -24.79 -3.14
N ALA A 59 -3.66 -24.82 -2.57
CA ALA A 59 -3.24 -23.85 -1.55
C ALA A 59 -3.18 -22.42 -2.10
N ASP A 60 -2.71 -22.23 -3.33
CA ASP A 60 -2.66 -20.92 -3.98
C ASP A 60 -4.06 -20.34 -4.22
N TYR A 61 -5.04 -21.18 -4.54
CA TYR A 61 -6.45 -20.78 -4.68
C TYR A 61 -7.03 -20.21 -3.37
N PHE A 62 -6.69 -20.79 -2.22
CA PHE A 62 -7.17 -20.31 -0.91
C PHE A 62 -6.33 -19.17 -0.32
N ASN A 63 -5.07 -19.03 -0.71
CA ASN A 63 -4.18 -17.97 -0.23
C ASN A 63 -4.30 -16.66 -1.05
N GLN A 64 -5.00 -16.68 -2.20
CA GLN A 64 -5.16 -15.51 -3.07
C GLN A 64 -6.62 -15.03 -3.28
N PRO A 65 -7.51 -15.01 -2.28
CA PRO A 65 -8.90 -14.58 -2.51
C PRO A 65 -9.00 -13.07 -2.84
N LEU A 66 -7.98 -12.27 -2.52
CA LEU A 66 -8.00 -10.82 -2.72
C LEU A 66 -7.30 -10.36 -4.02
N LYS A 67 -6.55 -11.23 -4.71
CA LYS A 67 -5.87 -10.84 -5.97
C LYS A 67 -6.81 -10.86 -7.18
N ILE A 68 -7.73 -11.83 -7.22
CA ILE A 68 -8.70 -11.99 -8.32
C ILE A 68 -9.73 -10.86 -8.33
N THR A 69 -10.04 -10.29 -7.16
CA THR A 69 -11.03 -9.20 -7.03
C THR A 69 -10.43 -7.80 -7.26
N LEU A 70 -9.13 -7.60 -6.99
CA LEU A 70 -8.48 -6.28 -7.16
C LEU A 70 -7.78 -6.08 -8.51
N TRP A 71 -7.36 -7.14 -9.20
CA TRP A 71 -6.71 -7.07 -10.51
C TRP A 71 -7.57 -7.74 -11.57
N GLY A 72 -8.66 -7.07 -11.93
CA GLY A 72 -9.68 -7.50 -12.91
C GLY A 72 -9.11 -8.33 -14.07
N GLY A 73 -9.04 -9.63 -13.83
CA GLY A 73 -8.58 -10.63 -14.77
C GLY A 73 -9.79 -11.35 -15.29
N ASP A 74 -10.00 -11.23 -16.60
CA ASP A 74 -11.08 -11.84 -17.33
C ASP A 74 -11.07 -13.36 -17.20
N ARG A 75 -11.81 -13.89 -16.22
CA ARG A 75 -12.41 -15.23 -16.24
C ARG A 75 -13.75 -15.17 -15.53
N SER A 76 -14.70 -14.54 -16.21
CA SER A 76 -16.10 -14.90 -16.03
C SER A 76 -16.28 -16.36 -16.44
N ALA A 77 -16.84 -17.14 -15.52
CA ALA A 77 -17.75 -18.25 -15.79
C ALA A 77 -17.52 -19.06 -17.08
N GLU A 78 -16.55 -19.97 -17.08
CA GLU A 78 -16.70 -21.23 -17.84
C GLU A 78 -16.30 -22.40 -16.94
N ASP A 79 -17.29 -22.83 -16.17
CA ASP A 79 -17.38 -24.20 -15.69
C ASP A 79 -17.60 -25.10 -16.92
N SER A 80 -16.77 -26.12 -17.09
CA SER A 80 -17.31 -27.48 -17.33
C SER A 80 -16.20 -28.52 -17.50
N SER A 81 -16.37 -29.59 -16.73
CA SER A 81 -15.92 -30.97 -16.96
C SER A 81 -14.86 -31.49 -15.99
N ILE A 82 -15.36 -31.99 -14.85
CA ILE A 82 -14.60 -32.83 -13.90
C ILE A 82 -14.69 -34.33 -14.30
N LEU A 83 -15.41 -34.69 -15.37
CA LEU A 83 -15.44 -36.05 -15.91
C LEU A 83 -14.55 -36.17 -17.16
N LYS A 84 -13.32 -36.66 -16.96
CA LYS A 84 -12.49 -37.19 -18.04
C LYS A 84 -12.96 -38.60 -18.41
N GLY A 85 -14.14 -38.70 -19.01
CA GLY A 85 -14.69 -39.94 -19.56
C GLY A 85 -14.01 -40.30 -20.89
N GLY A 86 -12.80 -40.88 -20.82
CA GLY A 86 -12.10 -41.43 -21.98
C GLY A 86 -12.44 -42.90 -22.17
N GLY A 87 -13.51 -43.20 -22.92
CA GLY A 87 -13.78 -44.53 -23.43
C GLY A 87 -12.72 -44.92 -24.47
N ARG A 88 -12.28 -46.18 -24.41
CA ARG A 88 -11.37 -46.77 -25.41
C ARG A 88 -12.17 -46.96 -26.69
N ASP A 89 -11.76 -46.33 -27.79
CA ASP A 89 -12.31 -46.66 -29.11
C ASP A 89 -11.74 -48.02 -29.52
N ILE A 90 -12.58 -49.05 -29.53
CA ILE A 90 -12.22 -50.43 -29.87
C ILE A 90 -12.13 -50.69 -31.37
N SER A 91 -12.23 -49.65 -32.21
CA SER A 91 -12.31 -49.78 -33.67
C SER A 91 -11.01 -49.46 -34.42
N THR A 92 -9.88 -49.22 -33.74
CA THR A 92 -8.62 -48.92 -34.45
C THR A 92 -7.40 -49.59 -33.82
N ASP A 93 -6.74 -50.47 -34.58
CA ASP A 93 -5.54 -51.21 -34.19
C ASP A 93 -4.23 -50.49 -34.63
N ALA A 94 -4.20 -49.16 -34.45
CA ALA A 94 -3.02 -48.36 -34.76
C ALA A 94 -2.53 -47.65 -33.49
N GLN A 95 -1.37 -48.08 -33.00
CA GLN A 95 -0.67 -47.40 -31.92
C GLN A 95 -0.21 -46.02 -32.38
N GLY A 96 -0.72 -44.97 -31.72
CA GLY A 96 -0.04 -43.68 -31.66
C GLY A 96 -0.61 -42.52 -32.49
N VAL A 97 -1.93 -42.43 -32.72
CA VAL A 97 -2.51 -41.18 -33.22
C VAL A 97 -3.60 -40.69 -32.27
N THR A 98 -3.24 -39.81 -31.34
CA THR A 98 -4.23 -38.98 -30.65
C THR A 98 -4.82 -38.04 -31.67
N ARG A 99 -6.15 -37.96 -31.75
CA ARG A 99 -6.86 -36.91 -32.50
C ARG A 99 -6.24 -35.56 -32.13
N SER A 100 -5.66 -34.88 -33.11
CA SER A 100 -5.32 -33.47 -33.00
C SER A 100 -6.62 -32.68 -32.87
N SER A 101 -7.09 -32.49 -31.64
CA SER A 101 -8.01 -31.39 -31.36
C SER A 101 -7.17 -30.11 -31.33
N GLU A 102 -7.63 -29.07 -32.01
CA GLU A 102 -7.11 -27.70 -31.97
C GLU A 102 -7.15 -27.12 -30.54
N GLY A 103 -6.25 -27.59 -29.68
CA GLY A 103 -6.08 -27.15 -28.29
C GLY A 103 -4.67 -27.36 -27.77
N SER A 104 -3.73 -27.80 -28.62
CA SER A 104 -2.34 -28.07 -28.23
C SER A 104 -1.43 -26.84 -28.26
N SER A 105 -1.86 -25.71 -28.84
CA SER A 105 -1.07 -24.46 -28.81
C SER A 105 -1.15 -23.77 -27.44
N ASN A 106 -2.34 -23.71 -26.84
CA ASN A 106 -2.56 -22.89 -25.64
C ASN A 106 -1.94 -23.48 -24.36
N ARG A 107 -1.78 -24.82 -24.29
CA ARG A 107 -1.22 -25.48 -23.10
C ARG A 107 0.31 -25.40 -23.04
N ALA A 108 0.99 -25.42 -24.19
CA ALA A 108 2.46 -25.28 -24.24
C ALA A 108 2.89 -23.84 -23.92
N GLU A 109 2.14 -22.84 -24.41
CA GLU A 109 2.38 -21.42 -24.14
C GLU A 109 2.18 -21.06 -22.65
N HIS A 110 1.18 -21.63 -21.97
CA HIS A 110 0.93 -21.35 -20.55
C HIS A 110 1.99 -21.96 -19.61
N SER A 111 2.52 -23.16 -19.90
CA SER A 111 3.61 -23.74 -19.11
C SER A 111 4.96 -23.04 -19.34
N ALA A 112 5.22 -22.53 -20.55
CA ALA A 112 6.40 -21.71 -20.81
C ALA A 112 6.30 -20.33 -20.15
N ALA A 113 5.11 -19.72 -20.13
CA ALA A 113 4.85 -18.44 -19.47
C ALA A 113 5.05 -18.51 -17.95
N HIS A 114 4.54 -19.55 -17.26
CA HIS A 114 4.74 -19.70 -15.81
C HIS A 114 6.20 -19.94 -15.41
N GLY A 115 6.95 -20.73 -16.17
CA GLY A 115 8.40 -20.90 -15.94
C GLY A 115 9.19 -19.61 -16.12
N SER A 116 8.76 -18.75 -17.06
CA SER A 116 9.36 -17.45 -17.29
C SER A 116 9.05 -16.45 -16.17
N GLU A 117 7.83 -16.45 -15.62
CA GLU A 117 7.44 -15.57 -14.52
C GLU A 117 8.19 -15.87 -13.23
N ASP A 118 8.33 -17.15 -12.86
CA ASP A 118 9.04 -17.53 -11.65
C ASP A 118 10.54 -17.25 -11.76
N SER A 119 11.11 -17.46 -12.95
CA SER A 119 12.50 -17.07 -13.24
C SER A 119 12.69 -15.55 -13.11
N MET A 120 11.78 -14.74 -13.67
CA MET A 120 11.84 -13.28 -13.55
C MET A 120 11.71 -12.80 -12.11
N LYS A 121 10.80 -13.37 -11.31
CA LYS A 121 10.67 -13.05 -9.87
C LYS A 121 11.95 -13.37 -9.11
N GLN A 122 12.60 -14.49 -9.44
CA GLN A 122 13.82 -14.91 -8.78
C GLN A 122 14.99 -13.95 -9.10
N LEU A 123 15.14 -13.57 -10.38
CA LEU A 123 16.07 -12.54 -10.83
C LEU A 123 15.81 -11.19 -10.14
N GLN A 124 14.55 -10.76 -10.07
CA GLN A 124 14.18 -9.50 -9.41
C GLN A 124 14.54 -9.52 -7.92
N GLY A 125 14.25 -10.62 -7.22
CA GLY A 125 14.62 -10.78 -5.81
C GLY A 125 16.13 -10.81 -5.57
N GLU A 126 16.93 -11.31 -6.51
CA GLU A 126 18.40 -11.22 -6.43
C GLU A 126 18.90 -9.78 -6.62
N LEU A 127 18.33 -9.04 -7.58
CA LEU A 127 18.65 -7.64 -7.81
C LEU A 127 18.32 -6.77 -6.60
N GLU A 128 17.14 -6.96 -6.00
CA GLU A 128 16.71 -6.25 -4.80
C GLU A 128 17.65 -6.50 -3.62
N ARG A 129 18.12 -7.75 -3.41
CA ARG A 129 19.08 -8.06 -2.35
C ARG A 129 20.43 -7.39 -2.59
N ARG A 130 20.95 -7.41 -3.81
CA ARG A 130 22.21 -6.73 -4.16
C ARG A 130 22.12 -5.23 -3.95
N GLU A 131 20.98 -4.64 -4.27
CA GLU A 131 20.71 -3.23 -4.02
C GLU A 131 20.63 -2.91 -2.53
N GLN A 132 19.94 -3.73 -1.73
CA GLN A 132 19.88 -3.55 -0.28
C GLN A 132 21.27 -3.56 0.35
N VAL A 133 22.15 -4.49 -0.08
CA VAL A 133 23.55 -4.51 0.36
C VAL A 133 24.26 -3.21 -0.02
N ARG A 134 24.09 -2.73 -1.26
CA ARG A 134 24.70 -1.46 -1.70
C ARG A 134 24.23 -0.25 -0.89
N LEU A 135 22.94 -0.15 -0.59
CA LEU A 135 22.40 0.93 0.24
C LEU A 135 22.88 0.83 1.69
N HIS A 136 23.06 -0.40 2.20
CA HIS A 136 23.64 -0.62 3.52
C HIS A 136 25.12 -0.21 3.57
N ASP A 137 25.91 -0.58 2.55
CA ASP A 137 27.32 -0.18 2.45
C ASP A 137 27.44 1.35 2.37
N LEU A 138 26.54 2.01 1.63
CA LEU A 138 26.45 3.47 1.58
C LEU A 138 26.14 4.06 2.96
N GLN A 139 25.19 3.48 3.71
CA GLN A 139 24.88 3.90 5.08
C GLN A 139 26.13 3.83 5.98
N VAL A 140 26.85 2.70 5.96
CA VAL A 140 28.07 2.52 6.76
C VAL A 140 29.14 3.52 6.36
N LYS A 141 29.34 3.74 5.06
CA LYS A 141 30.34 4.71 4.55
C LYS A 141 30.01 6.14 4.97
N LEU A 142 28.75 6.55 4.88
CA LEU A 142 28.30 7.86 5.36
C LEU A 142 28.54 8.04 6.85
N MET A 143 28.20 7.03 7.66
CA MET A 143 28.47 7.06 9.11
C MET A 143 29.96 7.18 9.40
N ALA A 144 30.80 6.42 8.69
CA ALA A 144 32.25 6.47 8.84
C ALA A 144 32.83 7.84 8.43
N ALA A 145 32.34 8.44 7.33
CA ALA A 145 32.77 9.76 6.87
C ALA A 145 32.43 10.86 7.91
N ILE A 146 31.23 10.82 8.47
CA ILE A 146 30.79 11.73 9.55
C ILE A 146 31.66 11.55 10.80
N GLU A 147 32.00 10.31 11.16
CA GLU A 147 32.85 10.03 12.31
C GLU A 147 34.31 10.43 12.09
N ALA A 148 34.84 10.27 10.88
CA ALA A 148 36.22 10.62 10.56
C ALA A 148 36.48 12.13 10.64
N ASN A 149 35.50 12.96 10.26
CA ASN A 149 35.63 14.41 10.27
C ASN A 149 35.27 15.02 11.65
N PRO A 150 36.20 15.66 12.39
CA PRO A 150 35.93 16.25 13.70
C PRO A 150 34.81 17.30 13.68
N VAL A 151 34.68 18.06 12.58
CA VAL A 151 33.66 19.11 12.42
C VAL A 151 32.28 18.49 12.20
N LEU A 152 32.18 17.35 11.52
CA LEU A 152 30.89 16.68 11.30
C LEU A 152 30.46 15.87 12.52
N ARG A 153 31.43 15.32 13.27
CA ARG A 153 31.19 14.51 14.47
C ARG A 153 30.36 15.22 15.53
N GLN A 154 30.53 16.53 15.71
CA GLN A 154 29.71 17.35 16.63
C GLN A 154 28.22 17.43 16.23
N PHE A 155 27.90 17.17 14.96
CA PHE A 155 26.54 17.17 14.42
C PHE A 155 25.94 15.77 14.31
N LYS A 156 26.61 14.72 14.81
CA LYS A 156 26.11 13.34 14.77
C LYS A 156 24.69 13.17 15.34
N GLN A 157 24.31 13.95 16.34
CA GLN A 157 22.95 13.92 16.91
C GLN A 157 21.88 14.56 16.00
N GLN A 158 22.31 15.46 15.11
CA GLN A 158 21.45 16.16 14.16
C GLN A 158 21.36 15.43 12.81
N ILE A 159 22.18 14.40 12.57
CA ILE A 159 22.17 13.60 11.35
C ILE A 159 21.62 12.22 11.70
N ARG A 160 20.47 11.85 11.13
CA ARG A 160 19.83 10.54 11.31
C ARG A 160 19.84 9.80 9.97
N ILE A 161 20.28 8.54 9.97
CA ILE A 161 20.36 7.74 8.75
C ILE A 161 19.65 6.40 8.99
N ASP A 162 18.53 6.21 8.31
CA ASP A 162 17.65 5.05 8.48
C ASP A 162 17.41 4.33 7.15
N SER A 163 17.35 3.00 7.19
CA SER A 163 16.81 2.20 6.09
C SER A 163 15.28 2.22 6.13
N THR A 164 14.66 2.51 4.99
CA THR A 164 13.20 2.63 4.81
C THR A 164 12.72 1.74 3.66
N LEU A 165 11.40 1.59 3.51
CA LEU A 165 10.82 0.84 2.38
C LEU A 165 11.13 1.48 1.03
N THR A 166 11.34 2.80 0.99
CA THR A 166 11.67 3.52 -0.25
C THR A 166 13.16 3.51 -0.58
N GLY A 167 14.02 3.15 0.37
CA GLY A 167 15.47 3.14 0.24
C GLY A 167 16.16 3.69 1.48
N LEU A 168 17.27 4.42 1.33
CA LEU A 168 18.02 4.99 2.45
C LEU A 168 17.61 6.44 2.71
N ARG A 169 17.17 6.76 3.92
CA ARG A 169 16.76 8.12 4.30
C ARG A 169 17.81 8.75 5.20
N ILE A 170 18.28 9.93 4.81
CA ILE A 170 19.23 10.77 5.55
C ILE A 170 18.50 12.04 5.97
N GLU A 171 18.28 12.23 7.26
CA GLU A 171 17.64 13.43 7.81
C GLU A 171 18.66 14.29 8.54
N ILE A 172 18.66 15.59 8.23
CA ILE A 172 19.47 16.59 8.93
C ILE A 172 18.51 17.53 9.64
N VAL A 173 18.47 17.45 10.98
CA VAL A 173 17.52 18.18 11.83
C VAL A 173 18.11 19.43 12.45
N ASP A 174 17.26 20.43 12.63
CA ASP A 174 17.61 21.69 13.28
C ASP A 174 17.66 21.54 14.81
N SER A 175 18.33 22.49 15.46
CA SER A 175 18.31 22.63 16.92
C SER A 175 18.34 24.11 17.29
N GLN A 176 17.70 24.51 18.39
CA GLN A 176 17.68 25.93 18.82
C GLN A 176 19.08 26.54 18.93
N LYS A 177 20.07 25.77 19.37
CA LYS A 177 21.43 26.28 19.58
C LYS A 177 22.28 26.22 18.31
N ARG A 178 21.87 25.43 17.32
CA ARG A 178 22.66 25.14 16.10
C ARG A 178 21.72 24.95 14.92
N PRO A 179 21.22 26.06 14.32
CA PRO A 179 20.30 25.98 13.21
C PRO A 179 21.03 25.67 11.88
N MET A 180 20.54 24.80 11.00
CA MET A 180 21.14 24.45 9.70
C MET A 180 20.93 25.53 8.64
N PHE A 181 19.97 26.42 8.87
CA PHE A 181 19.66 27.56 8.02
C PHE A 181 19.54 28.81 8.86
N ALA A 182 19.87 29.96 8.28
CA ALA A 182 19.60 31.23 8.89
C ALA A 182 18.09 31.38 9.19
N THR A 183 17.76 32.05 10.30
CA THR A 183 16.37 32.22 10.75
C THR A 183 15.51 32.85 9.66
N ALA A 184 14.38 32.20 9.36
CA ALA A 184 13.44 32.62 8.32
C ALA A 184 14.07 32.81 6.92
N LYS A 185 15.18 32.13 6.63
CA LYS A 185 15.87 32.17 5.32
C LYS A 185 16.16 30.77 4.81
N ASP A 186 16.45 30.70 3.51
CA ASP A 186 16.87 29.50 2.78
C ASP A 186 18.40 29.34 2.71
N GLN A 187 19.16 30.33 3.22
CA GLN A 187 20.61 30.30 3.24
C GLN A 187 21.12 29.30 4.27
N VAL A 188 21.90 28.33 3.80
CA VAL A 188 22.56 27.32 4.64
C VAL A 188 23.64 27.95 5.52
N GLU A 189 23.78 27.44 6.73
CA GLU A 189 24.91 27.76 7.59
C GLU A 189 26.19 27.04 7.13
N PRO A 190 27.39 27.54 7.49
CA PRO A 190 28.66 26.94 7.04
C PRO A 190 28.80 25.45 7.34
N TYR A 191 28.39 25.01 8.53
CA TYR A 191 28.44 23.59 8.89
C TYR A 191 27.42 22.73 8.13
N MET A 192 26.23 23.27 7.81
CA MET A 192 25.25 22.56 6.98
C MET A 192 25.80 22.36 5.57
N ARG A 193 26.47 23.38 5.03
CA ARG A 193 27.19 23.28 3.76
C ARG A 193 28.23 22.17 3.80
N ASP A 194 29.06 22.11 4.84
CA ASP A 194 30.10 21.08 4.95
C ASP A 194 29.50 19.67 5.04
N ILE A 195 28.42 19.50 5.83
CA ILE A 195 27.67 18.23 5.93
C ILE A 195 27.14 17.80 4.55
N LEU A 196 26.45 18.71 3.86
CA LEU A 196 25.86 18.41 2.54
C LEU A 196 26.93 18.10 1.50
N ARG A 197 28.08 18.78 1.52
CA ARG A 197 29.14 18.50 0.54
C ARG A 197 29.76 17.12 0.75
N GLU A 198 29.99 16.72 2.00
CA GLU A 198 30.50 15.39 2.34
C GLU A 198 29.51 14.28 1.91
N ILE A 199 28.21 14.50 2.20
CA ILE A 199 27.15 13.58 1.77
C ILE A 199 27.09 13.52 0.24
N GLY A 200 27.11 14.67 -0.43
CA GLY A 200 27.01 14.79 -1.89
C GLY A 200 28.08 13.97 -2.62
N HIS A 201 29.33 14.04 -2.17
CA HIS A 201 30.41 13.23 -2.73
C HIS A 201 30.15 11.72 -2.55
N THR A 202 29.78 11.31 -1.34
CA THR A 202 29.54 9.89 -1.00
C THR A 202 28.33 9.32 -1.74
N LEU A 203 27.32 10.14 -2.05
CA LEU A 203 26.16 9.70 -2.80
C LEU A 203 26.53 9.19 -4.20
N ASN A 204 27.64 9.63 -4.81
CA ASN A 204 28.04 9.17 -6.14
C ASN A 204 28.51 7.70 -6.20
N ASP A 205 28.76 7.05 -5.07
CA ASP A 205 29.18 5.65 -5.04
C ASP A 205 28.08 4.67 -5.50
N VAL A 206 26.82 5.13 -5.51
CA VAL A 206 25.67 4.33 -5.92
C VAL A 206 24.99 4.95 -7.14
N PRO A 207 24.39 4.17 -8.05
CA PRO A 207 23.69 4.72 -9.21
C PRO A 207 22.31 5.31 -8.87
N ASN A 208 21.83 5.05 -7.65
CA ASN A 208 20.48 5.38 -7.20
C ASN A 208 20.18 6.88 -7.23
N ARG A 209 18.99 7.25 -7.73
CA ARG A 209 18.49 8.63 -7.72
C ARG A 209 18.01 9.05 -6.33
N ILE A 210 17.91 10.36 -6.11
CA ILE A 210 17.54 10.93 -4.82
C ILE A 210 16.32 11.84 -4.90
N ILE A 211 15.61 11.94 -3.78
CA ILE A 211 14.60 12.97 -3.53
C ILE A 211 15.08 13.84 -2.38
N VAL A 212 14.99 15.16 -2.54
CA VAL A 212 15.31 16.12 -1.49
C VAL A 212 14.03 16.77 -1.00
N GLN A 213 13.74 16.64 0.30
CA GLN A 213 12.53 17.17 0.92
C GLN A 213 12.92 18.19 1.99
N GLY A 214 12.23 19.32 1.99
CA GLY A 214 12.32 20.33 3.03
C GLY A 214 11.10 20.29 3.93
N HIS A 215 11.35 20.39 5.23
CA HIS A 215 10.33 20.49 6.27
C HIS A 215 10.60 21.71 7.15
N THR A 216 9.51 22.33 7.61
CA THR A 216 9.54 23.42 8.60
C THR A 216 8.71 23.02 9.81
N ASP A 217 8.87 23.76 10.90
CA ASP A 217 7.97 23.70 12.05
C ASP A 217 6.65 24.45 11.75
N ALA A 218 5.69 24.31 12.65
CA ALA A 218 4.40 24.98 12.57
C ALA A 218 4.46 26.47 12.97
N ALA A 219 5.65 27.00 13.28
CA ALA A 219 5.82 28.39 13.65
C ALA A 219 5.39 29.28 12.48
N GLN A 220 4.52 30.25 12.74
CA GLN A 220 4.05 31.15 11.70
C GLN A 220 5.23 31.95 11.16
N TYR A 221 5.38 31.90 9.84
CA TYR A 221 6.36 32.73 9.16
C TYR A 221 5.95 34.20 9.30
N ALA A 222 6.90 35.07 9.66
CA ALA A 222 6.64 36.47 10.00
C ALA A 222 6.01 37.29 8.85
N GLY A 223 6.09 36.81 7.60
CA GLY A 223 5.48 37.42 6.41
C GLY A 223 3.99 37.13 6.20
N GLY A 224 3.39 36.23 6.99
CA GLY A 224 1.97 35.85 6.89
C GLY A 224 1.61 34.96 5.69
N GLU A 225 0.33 34.58 5.58
CA GLU A 225 -0.18 33.61 4.60
C GLU A 225 -0.48 34.18 3.19
N LYS A 226 -0.44 35.50 3.01
CA LYS A 226 -0.75 36.15 1.72
C LYS A 226 0.45 36.23 0.76
N GLY A 227 1.58 35.64 1.14
CA GLY A 227 2.82 35.68 0.37
C GLY A 227 3.73 34.52 0.75
N TYR A 228 4.99 34.83 1.05
CA TYR A 228 5.99 33.83 1.41
C TYR A 228 5.65 33.15 2.74
N SER A 229 5.41 31.85 2.68
CA SER A 229 5.00 31.02 3.80
C SER A 229 6.01 29.90 4.05
N ASN A 230 5.68 29.03 5.01
CA ASN A 230 6.45 27.82 5.28
C ASN A 230 6.50 26.86 4.07
N TRP A 231 5.56 26.96 3.13
CA TRP A 231 5.61 26.20 1.88
C TRP A 231 6.79 26.62 1.02
N GLU A 232 6.90 27.91 0.70
CA GLU A 232 8.01 28.47 -0.08
C GLU A 232 9.34 28.24 0.65
N LEU A 233 9.38 28.49 1.97
CA LEU A 233 10.58 28.28 2.77
C LEU A 233 11.08 26.83 2.71
N SER A 234 10.16 25.87 2.82
CA SER A 234 10.52 24.46 2.79
C SER A 234 11.08 24.03 1.42
N ALA A 235 10.47 24.51 0.32
CA ALA A 235 10.94 24.24 -1.03
C ALA A 235 12.28 24.91 -1.34
N ASP A 236 12.47 26.17 -0.91
CA ASP A 236 13.70 26.91 -1.12
C ASP A 236 14.88 26.29 -0.35
N ARG A 237 14.65 25.86 0.90
CA ARG A 237 15.65 25.14 1.69
C ARG A 237 16.03 23.79 1.09
N ALA A 238 15.05 23.07 0.54
CA ALA A 238 15.31 21.83 -0.19
C ALA A 238 16.19 22.10 -1.44
N ASN A 239 15.91 23.17 -2.18
CA ASN A 239 16.73 23.59 -3.32
C ASN A 239 18.11 24.12 -2.93
N ALA A 240 18.23 24.86 -1.83
CA ALA A 240 19.52 25.26 -1.27
C ALA A 240 20.38 24.05 -0.91
N SER A 241 19.76 23.03 -0.30
CA SER A 241 20.42 21.78 0.01
C SER A 241 20.88 21.04 -1.24
N ARG A 242 20.01 20.95 -2.27
CA ARG A 242 20.34 20.39 -3.59
C ARG A 242 21.58 21.06 -4.19
N ARG A 243 21.65 22.39 -4.17
CA ARG A 243 22.80 23.15 -4.71
C ARG A 243 24.10 22.82 -3.97
N GLU A 244 24.05 22.66 -2.65
CA GLU A 244 25.25 22.32 -1.88
C GLU A 244 25.67 20.85 -2.04
N LEU A 245 24.72 19.91 -2.22
CA LEU A 245 25.03 18.53 -2.60
C LEU A 245 25.81 18.49 -3.92
N ILE A 246 25.33 19.22 -4.94
CA ILE A 246 26.02 19.35 -6.23
C ILE A 246 27.36 20.09 -6.08
N GLY A 247 27.41 21.11 -5.23
CA GLY A 247 28.65 21.79 -4.85
C GLY A 247 29.67 20.88 -4.16
N GLY A 248 29.23 19.77 -3.58
CA GLY A 248 30.06 18.69 -3.04
C GLY A 248 30.50 17.65 -4.07
N GLY A 249 30.14 17.85 -5.35
CA GLY A 249 30.49 16.96 -6.45
C GLY A 249 29.43 15.91 -6.78
N MET A 250 28.25 15.93 -6.15
CA MET A 250 27.14 15.05 -6.52
C MET A 250 26.70 15.33 -7.96
N ASP A 251 26.48 14.29 -8.76
CA ASP A 251 25.91 14.44 -10.11
C ASP A 251 24.48 15.01 -10.04
N GLU A 252 24.21 16.07 -10.80
CA GLU A 252 22.91 16.75 -10.85
C GLU A 252 21.80 15.83 -11.38
N ALA A 253 22.12 14.91 -12.30
CA ALA A 253 21.15 13.97 -12.88
C ALA A 253 20.55 13.01 -11.84
N LYS A 254 21.20 12.86 -10.68
CA LYS A 254 20.72 12.03 -9.58
C LYS A 254 19.48 12.61 -8.91
N VAL A 255 19.29 13.92 -8.97
CA VAL A 255 18.12 14.56 -8.35
C VAL A 255 16.89 14.20 -9.16
N MET A 256 15.99 13.41 -8.57
CA MET A 256 14.72 13.05 -9.20
C MET A 256 13.65 14.10 -8.92
N ARG A 257 13.49 14.49 -7.65
CA ARG A 257 12.47 15.46 -7.22
C ARG A 257 12.99 16.31 -6.06
N VAL A 258 12.48 17.53 -5.99
CA VAL A 258 12.63 18.41 -4.84
C VAL A 258 11.23 18.75 -4.32
N LEU A 259 11.00 18.59 -3.02
CA LEU A 259 9.69 18.76 -2.41
C LEU A 259 9.77 19.72 -1.22
N GLY A 260 8.81 20.65 -1.13
CA GLY A 260 8.56 21.45 0.06
C GLY A 260 7.31 20.93 0.76
N LEU A 261 7.42 20.54 2.03
CA LEU A 261 6.34 19.92 2.80
C LEU A 261 5.85 20.79 3.96
N ALA A 262 6.39 22.00 4.14
CA ALA A 262 6.08 22.89 5.26
C ALA A 262 6.05 22.11 6.60
N SER A 263 5.03 22.35 7.42
CA SER A 263 4.76 21.68 8.70
C SER A 263 3.75 20.54 8.61
N THR A 264 3.54 19.96 7.42
CA THR A 264 2.53 18.90 7.23
C THR A 264 3.00 17.54 7.77
N GLN A 265 4.32 17.35 7.88
CA GLN A 265 4.95 16.10 8.31
C GLN A 265 5.95 16.35 9.43
N ASN A 266 5.43 16.68 10.62
CA ASN A 266 6.25 16.92 11.82
C ASN A 266 6.88 15.63 12.33
N LEU A 267 8.16 15.72 12.71
CA LEU A 267 8.92 14.63 13.30
C LEU A 267 8.49 14.42 14.75
N ASN A 268 8.46 15.51 15.53
CA ASN A 268 7.81 15.56 16.83
C ASN A 268 6.35 16.00 16.64
N LYS A 269 5.43 15.03 16.61
CA LYS A 269 3.99 15.30 16.49
C LYS A 269 3.38 15.88 17.77
N ALA A 270 4.02 15.69 18.93
CA ALA A 270 3.52 16.18 20.21
C ALA A 270 3.75 17.68 20.35
N ASP A 271 4.85 18.19 19.81
CA ASP A 271 5.15 19.62 19.74
C ASP A 271 5.38 20.06 18.28
N PRO A 272 4.36 20.62 17.61
CA PRO A 272 4.48 21.14 16.25
C PRO A 272 5.48 22.29 16.09
N MET A 273 5.84 22.99 17.18
CA MET A 273 6.78 24.11 17.19
C MET A 273 8.22 23.66 17.47
N ASP A 274 8.43 22.36 17.67
CA ASP A 274 9.76 21.81 17.94
C ASP A 274 10.72 22.10 16.76
N PRO A 275 11.90 22.69 17.02
CA PRO A 275 12.96 22.85 16.04
C PRO A 275 13.32 21.58 15.27
N GLU A 276 13.23 20.39 15.87
CA GLU A 276 13.51 19.14 15.17
C GLU A 276 12.58 18.90 13.97
N ASN A 277 11.42 19.58 13.92
CA ASN A 277 10.52 19.55 12.77
C ASN A 277 11.10 20.29 11.57
N ARG A 278 11.98 21.28 11.78
CA ARG A 278 12.77 21.92 10.73
C ARG A 278 13.89 20.96 10.33
N ARG A 279 13.76 20.33 9.17
CA ARG A 279 14.73 19.33 8.71
C ARG A 279 14.78 19.23 7.20
N ILE A 280 15.91 18.72 6.71
CA ILE A 280 16.06 18.30 5.32
C ILE A 280 16.12 16.78 5.30
N SER A 281 15.29 16.15 4.46
CA SER A 281 15.31 14.71 4.22
C SER A 281 15.87 14.45 2.82
N ILE A 282 16.89 13.61 2.73
CA ILE A 282 17.45 13.13 1.47
C ILE A 282 17.16 11.64 1.41
N ILE A 283 16.35 11.23 0.45
CA ILE A 283 15.93 9.84 0.26
C ILE A 283 16.66 9.31 -0.96
N VAL A 284 17.56 8.36 -0.76
CA VAL A 284 18.19 7.58 -1.83
C VAL A 284 17.25 6.43 -2.18
N LEU A 285 16.67 6.49 -3.38
CA LEU A 285 15.62 5.57 -3.80
C LEU A 285 16.18 4.18 -4.10
N ASN A 286 15.50 3.14 -3.66
CA ASN A 286 15.67 1.81 -4.23
C ASN A 286 15.01 1.76 -5.62
N ARG A 287 15.42 0.78 -6.43
CA ARG A 287 14.97 0.63 -7.81
C ARG A 287 13.46 0.52 -7.92
N LYS A 288 12.83 -0.25 -7.03
CA LYS A 288 11.37 -0.44 -7.02
C LYS A 288 10.62 0.87 -6.81
N SER A 289 11.10 1.73 -5.91
CA SER A 289 10.48 3.02 -5.62
C SER A 289 10.74 4.03 -6.73
N GLU A 290 11.93 4.02 -7.32
CA GLU A 290 12.24 4.81 -8.51
C GLU A 290 11.34 4.44 -9.69
N GLU A 291 11.17 3.14 -9.98
CA GLU A 291 10.29 2.66 -11.05
C GLU A 291 8.83 3.04 -10.79
N ALA A 292 8.33 2.89 -9.55
CA ALA A 292 6.97 3.29 -9.18
C ALA A 292 6.72 4.79 -9.42
N LEU A 293 7.65 5.65 -9.02
CA LEU A 293 7.51 7.11 -9.21
C LEU A 293 7.55 7.52 -10.69
N ASN A 294 8.42 6.89 -11.49
CA ASN A 294 8.46 7.13 -12.94
C ASN A 294 7.16 6.65 -13.61
N HIS A 295 6.57 5.54 -13.14
CA HIS A 295 5.32 5.02 -13.68
C HIS A 295 4.14 5.96 -13.38
N ASP A 296 4.04 6.47 -12.15
CA ASP A 296 3.03 7.44 -11.74
C ASP A 296 3.05 8.70 -12.63
N ASP A 297 4.23 9.19 -13.01
CA ASP A 297 4.37 10.37 -13.89
C ASP A 297 3.96 10.07 -15.34
N SER A 298 4.15 8.84 -15.81
CA SER A 298 3.86 8.44 -17.20
C SER A 298 2.40 8.04 -17.43
N THR A 299 1.69 7.63 -16.38
CA THR A 299 0.37 7.02 -16.51
C THR A 299 -0.71 8.10 -16.44
N THR A 300 -1.36 8.38 -17.57
CA THR A 300 -2.54 9.25 -17.58
C THR A 300 -3.78 8.42 -17.26
N THR A 301 -4.32 8.56 -16.05
CA THR A 301 -5.64 8.03 -15.73
C THR A 301 -6.69 8.87 -16.45
N THR A 302 -7.31 8.34 -17.50
CA THR A 302 -8.47 8.97 -18.12
C THR A 302 -9.65 8.89 -17.16
N LEU A 303 -9.97 10.02 -16.50
CA LEU A 303 -11.26 10.18 -15.83
C LEU A 303 -12.34 10.11 -16.90
N SER A 304 -13.11 9.02 -16.93
CA SER A 304 -14.25 8.91 -17.84
C SER A 304 -15.27 10.00 -17.52
N ASP A 305 -15.92 10.57 -18.53
CA ASP A 305 -16.95 11.61 -18.35
C ASP A 305 -18.13 11.16 -17.49
N ASP A 306 -18.25 9.86 -17.23
CA ASP A 306 -19.26 9.24 -16.35
C ASP A 306 -18.73 8.85 -14.96
N ALA A 307 -17.50 9.26 -14.60
CA ALA A 307 -16.97 9.03 -13.27
C ALA A 307 -17.93 9.62 -12.22
N ALA A 308 -18.45 8.74 -11.36
CA ALA A 308 -19.48 9.03 -10.34
C ALA A 308 -20.89 9.42 -10.85
N GLY A 309 -21.25 9.16 -12.12
CA GLY A 309 -22.59 9.47 -12.62
C GLY A 309 -22.86 10.97 -12.71
N SER A 310 -21.87 11.74 -13.15
CA SER A 310 -21.92 13.20 -13.28
C SER A 310 -22.86 13.70 -14.39
N LYS A 311 -23.15 12.89 -15.42
CA LYS A 311 -24.11 13.25 -16.49
C LYS A 311 -25.49 13.70 -15.98
N PRO A 312 -26.18 12.95 -15.10
CA PRO A 312 -27.44 13.43 -14.54
C PRO A 312 -27.28 14.67 -13.64
N LEU A 313 -26.10 14.90 -13.04
CA LEU A 313 -25.85 16.11 -12.23
C LEU A 313 -25.72 17.36 -13.11
N LEU A 314 -24.98 17.26 -14.22
CA LEU A 314 -24.87 18.32 -15.23
C LEU A 314 -26.22 18.63 -15.86
N GLN A 315 -27.03 17.61 -16.13
CA GLN A 315 -28.39 17.77 -16.67
C GLN A 315 -29.35 18.45 -15.68
N LYS A 316 -29.11 18.29 -14.37
CA LYS A 316 -29.87 18.93 -13.30
C LYS A 316 -29.46 20.39 -13.08
N LEU A 317 -28.18 20.71 -13.29
CA LEU A 317 -27.64 22.07 -13.26
C LEU A 317 -28.00 22.89 -14.50
N ALA A 318 -28.28 22.23 -15.63
CA ALA A 318 -28.69 22.87 -16.88
C ALA A 318 -30.20 23.20 -16.97
N GLN A 319 -31.01 22.88 -15.94
CA GLN A 319 -32.41 23.28 -15.95
C GLN A 319 -32.54 24.79 -15.72
N PRO A 320 -33.24 25.53 -16.59
CA PRO A 320 -33.37 26.97 -16.42
C PRO A 320 -34.15 27.27 -15.14
N VAL A 321 -33.61 28.16 -14.31
CA VAL A 321 -34.25 28.66 -13.09
C VAL A 321 -35.63 29.18 -13.47
N THR A 322 -36.68 28.53 -12.94
CA THR A 322 -38.05 29.00 -13.10
C THR A 322 -38.18 30.39 -12.49
N VAL A 323 -38.44 31.38 -13.34
CA VAL A 323 -38.67 32.77 -12.94
C VAL A 323 -39.87 32.79 -11.98
N ALA A 324 -39.66 33.32 -10.77
CA ALA A 324 -40.68 33.41 -9.73
C ALA A 324 -41.91 34.20 -10.23
N PRO A 325 -43.14 33.85 -9.79
CA PRO A 325 -44.34 34.52 -10.25
C PRO A 325 -44.38 35.97 -9.75
N LYS A 326 -44.79 36.87 -10.65
CA LYS A 326 -44.97 38.31 -10.43
C LYS A 326 -45.95 38.55 -9.26
N LEU A 327 -45.55 39.31 -8.24
CA LEU A 327 -46.44 39.74 -7.15
C LEU A 327 -47.65 40.53 -7.72
N PRO A 328 -48.86 40.36 -7.16
CA PRO A 328 -50.02 41.13 -7.58
C PRO A 328 -49.90 42.59 -7.13
N ALA A 329 -50.35 43.50 -8.00
CA ALA A 329 -50.33 44.94 -7.78
C ALA A 329 -51.21 45.35 -6.59
N ALA A 330 -50.66 46.20 -5.72
CA ALA A 330 -51.39 46.79 -4.60
C ALA A 330 -52.46 47.77 -5.11
N VAL A 331 -53.68 47.60 -4.60
CA VAL A 331 -54.82 48.52 -4.81
C VAL A 331 -54.58 49.79 -3.98
N PRO A 332 -54.82 51.00 -4.51
CA PRO A 332 -54.67 52.22 -3.72
C PRO A 332 -55.92 52.44 -2.86
N SER A 333 -55.74 52.56 -1.55
CA SER A 333 -56.79 53.03 -0.64
C SER A 333 -56.67 54.55 -0.49
N ALA A 334 -57.78 55.23 -0.79
CA ALA A 334 -57.94 56.67 -0.69
C ALA A 334 -58.26 57.12 0.75
N GLN A 335 -57.90 58.39 1.01
CA GLN A 335 -58.20 59.26 2.17
C GLN A 335 -57.39 59.04 3.44
#